data_AF-A0A7C5HGZ4-F1
#
_entry.id   AF-A0A7C5HGZ4-F1
#
_cell.length_a   1.000
_cell.length_b   1.000
_cell.length_c   1.000
_cell.angle_alpha   90.00
_cell.angle_beta   90.00
_cell.angle_gamma   90.00
#
_symmetry.space_group_name_H-M   'P 1'
#
loop_
_entity.id
_entity.type
_entity.pdbx_description
1 polymer ?
#
loop_
_entity_poly.entity_id
_entity_poly.type
_entity_poly.pdbx_seq_one_letter_code
_entity_poly.pdbx_strand_id
1 'polypeptide(L)' 'YEQVARPCLVVAIGACANSCGIFDGSYHVVGPLDKVIPVDVYIPGCPPKPEAIIDGVVKGLSKL' A
#
# COMPACT_ATOMS: atom_id res chain seq x y z
N TYR A 1 1.15 10.60 -7.31
CA TYR A 1 -0.11 10.87 -6.58
C TYR A 1 -0.73 12.18 -7.03
N GLU A 2 0.01 13.30 -7.01
CA GLU A 2 -0.52 14.64 -7.34
C GLU A 2 -1.05 14.80 -8.77
N GLN A 3 -0.49 14.06 -9.72
CA GLN A 3 -0.90 14.13 -11.14
C GLN A 3 -2.05 13.20 -11.53
N VAL A 4 -2.64 12.48 -10.56
CA VAL A 4 -3.74 11.53 -10.81
C VAL A 4 -5.08 12.26 -10.71
N ALA A 5 -5.98 12.03 -11.67
CA ALA A 5 -7.35 12.58 -11.65
C ALA A 5 -8.16 12.04 -10.46
N ARG A 6 -9.08 12.86 -9.93
CA ARG A 6 -9.90 12.49 -8.75
C ARG A 6 -11.31 12.06 -9.13
N PRO A 7 -11.89 11.07 -8.42
CA PRO A 7 -11.34 10.38 -7.25
C PRO A 7 -10.29 9.31 -7.60
N CYS A 8 -9.33 9.07 -6.70
CA CYS A 8 -8.34 8.00 -6.87
C CYS A 8 -8.10 7.25 -5.56
N LEU A 9 -7.77 5.97 -5.69
CA LEU A 9 -7.54 5.03 -4.58
C LEU A 9 -6.04 4.67 -4.53
N VAL A 10 -5.46 4.72 -3.34
CA VAL A 10 -4.07 4.30 -3.08
C VAL A 10 -4.08 3.02 -2.27
N VAL A 11 -3.46 1.97 -2.82
CA VAL A 11 -3.39 0.64 -2.21
C VAL A 11 -1.93 0.31 -1.91
N ALA A 12 -1.60 0.08 -0.64
CA ALA A 12 -0.29 -0.41 -0.22
C ALA A 12 -0.27 -1.95 -0.24
N ILE A 13 0.66 -2.53 -1.01
CA ILE A 13 0.74 -3.97 -1.24
C ILE A 13 2.01 -4.52 -0.61
N GLY A 14 1.83 -5.38 0.39
CA GLY A 14 2.88 -6.13 1.06
C GLY A 14 3.59 -5.41 2.19
N ALA A 15 4.40 -6.16 2.93
CA ALA A 15 5.08 -5.72 4.15
C ALA A 15 6.05 -4.56 3.88
N CYS A 16 6.70 -4.55 2.72
CA CYS A 16 7.61 -3.46 2.33
C CYS A 16 6.87 -2.12 2.22
N ALA A 17 5.68 -2.08 1.61
CA ALA A 17 4.89 -0.86 1.51
C ALA A 17 4.24 -0.46 2.85
N ASN A 18 3.76 -1.45 3.61
CA ASN A 18 3.01 -1.22 4.85
C ASN A 18 3.89 -0.86 6.06
N SER A 19 5.15 -1.31 6.08
CA SER A 19 5.99 -1.26 7.28
C SER A 19 7.50 -1.29 7.01
N CYS A 20 7.94 -1.08 5.77
CA CYS A 20 9.31 -1.37 5.29
C CYS A 20 9.71 -2.87 5.31
N GLY A 21 9.03 -3.71 6.09
CA GLY A 21 9.24 -5.15 6.12
C GLY A 21 10.67 -5.49 6.53
N ILE A 22 11.33 -6.35 5.76
CA ILE A 22 12.73 -6.74 6.02
C ILE A 22 13.72 -5.56 5.91
N PHE A 23 13.34 -4.47 5.25
CA PHE A 23 14.19 -3.30 5.07
C PHE A 23 14.03 -2.25 6.17
N ASP A 24 13.18 -2.48 7.16
CA ASP A 24 12.96 -1.53 8.26
C ASP A 24 14.27 -1.15 8.96
N GLY A 25 14.44 0.14 9.25
CA GLY A 25 15.66 0.71 9.82
C GLY A 25 16.86 0.83 8.87
N SER A 26 16.74 0.46 7.60
CA SER A 26 17.84 0.66 6.63
C SER A 26 18.01 2.12 6.25
N TYR A 27 19.25 2.56 5.98
CA TYR A 27 19.57 3.97 5.68
C TYR A 27 18.88 4.54 4.44
N HIS A 28 18.36 3.68 3.55
CA HIS A 28 17.76 4.03 2.28
C HIS A 28 16.22 3.90 2.26
N VAL A 29 15.58 3.57 3.39
CA VAL A 29 14.12 3.58 3.51
C VAL A 29 13.64 4.79 4.32
N VAL A 30 12.61 5.45 3.81
CA VAL A 30 12.00 6.64 4.43
C VAL A 30 10.96 6.28 5.50
N GLY A 31 10.59 5.00 5.59
CA GLY A 31 9.47 4.52 6.38
C GLY A 31 8.36 3.96 5.49
N PRO A 32 7.20 3.65 6.09
CA PRO A 32 6.07 3.09 5.34
C PRO A 32 5.49 4.11 4.35
N LEU A 33 4.73 3.60 3.37
CA LEU A 33 4.21 4.41 2.25
C LEU A 33 3.30 5.56 2.71
N ASP A 34 2.62 5.38 3.84
CA ASP A 34 1.70 6.35 4.44
C ASP A 34 2.37 7.65 4.90
N LYS A 35 3.68 7.63 5.12
CA LYS A 35 4.48 8.83 5.37
C LYS A 35 4.69 9.69 4.13
N VAL A 36 4.55 9.11 2.94
CA VAL A 36 4.84 9.77 1.66
C VAL A 36 3.55 10.21 0.97
N ILE A 37 2.54 9.34 0.92
CA ILE A 37 1.23 9.61 0.32
C ILE A 37 0.13 8.95 1.17
N PRO A 38 -1.10 9.51 1.21
CA PRO A 38 -2.19 8.90 1.94
C PRO A 38 -2.58 7.56 1.30
N VAL A 39 -2.71 6.52 2.14
CA VAL A 39 -3.04 5.16 1.72
C VAL A 39 -4.46 4.82 2.21
N ASP A 40 -5.30 4.29 1.32
CA ASP A 40 -6.71 3.97 1.60
C ASP A 40 -6.90 2.51 2.03
N VAL A 41 -6.06 1.61 1.52
CA VAL A 41 -6.12 0.17 1.78
C VAL A 41 -4.71 -0.40 1.94
N TYR A 42 -4.56 -1.25 2.95
CA TYR A 42 -3.33 -2.01 3.21
C TYR A 42 -3.57 -3.50 2.96
N ILE A 43 -2.71 -4.12 2.16
CA ILE A 43 -2.74 -5.55 1.86
C ILE A 43 -1.51 -6.19 2.49
N PRO A 44 -1.63 -6.99 3.56
CA PRO A 44 -0.48 -7.61 4.21
C PRO A 44 0.06 -8.80 3.42
N GLY A 45 1.39 -9.00 3.44
CA GLY A 45 2.07 -10.18 2.88
C GLY A 45 3.50 -9.93 2.41
N CYS A 46 4.31 -10.97 2.18
CA CYS A 46 5.71 -10.84 1.73
C CYS A 46 6.17 -12.01 0.83
N PRO A 47 5.74 -12.06 -0.46
CA PRO A 47 4.71 -11.21 -1.07
C PRO A 47 3.30 -11.68 -0.69
N PRO A 48 2.28 -10.78 -0.74
CA PRO A 48 0.89 -11.18 -0.55
C PRO A 48 0.45 -12.15 -1.64
N LYS A 49 -0.45 -13.07 -1.29
CA LYS A 49 -1.04 -13.99 -2.26
C LYS A 49 -1.90 -13.22 -3.28
N PRO A 50 -1.98 -13.66 -4.55
CA PRO A 50 -2.79 -12.98 -5.56
C PRO A 50 -4.24 -12.76 -5.14
N GLU A 51 -4.86 -13.72 -4.43
CA GLU A 51 -6.24 -13.61 -3.96
C GLU A 51 -6.40 -12.51 -2.91
N ALA A 52 -5.39 -12.30 -2.06
CA ALA A 52 -5.37 -11.22 -1.07
C ALA A 52 -5.22 -9.85 -1.73
N ILE A 53 -4.49 -9.77 -2.85
CA ILE A 53 -4.39 -8.54 -3.65
C ILE A 53 -5.76 -8.19 -4.25
N ILE A 54 -6.42 -9.17 -4.87
CA ILE A 54 -7.74 -9.00 -5.48
C ILE A 54 -8.77 -8.57 -4.42
N ASP A 55 -8.84 -9.27 -3.29
CA ASP A 55 -9.75 -8.94 -2.18
C ASP A 55 -9.50 -7.52 -1.64
N GLY A 56 -8.22 -7.13 -1.47
CA GLY A 56 -7.88 -5.78 -1.04
C GLY A 56 -8.31 -4.69 -2.04
N VAL A 57 -8.13 -4.92 -3.34
CA VAL A 57 -8.60 -3.98 -4.38
C VAL A 57 -10.12 -3.88 -4.38
N VAL A 58 -10.84 -5.00 -4.30
CA VAL A 58 -12.31 -5.02 -4.24
C VAL A 58 -12.83 -4.26 -3.02
N LYS A 59 -12.20 -4.45 -1.85
CA LYS A 59 -12.50 -3.68 -0.63
C LYS A 59 -12.26 -2.18 -0.81
N GLY A 60 -11.19 -1.81 -1.52
CA GLY A 60 -10.89 -0.42 -1.83
C GLY A 60 -11.87 0.23 -2.80
N LEU A 61 -12.31 -0.50 -3.82
CA LEU A 61 -13.33 -0.04 -4.76
C LEU A 61 -14.67 0.24 -4.08
N SER A 62 -14.98 -0.45 -2.98
CA SER A 62 -16.20 -0.22 -2.20
C SER A 62 -16.15 1.07 -1.36
N LYS A 63 -15.00 1.76 -1.29
CA LYS A 63 -14.81 3.03 -0.56
C LYS A 63 -14.85 4.27 -1.49
N LEU A 64 -14.88 4.06 -2.81
CA LEU A 64 -15.04 5.10 -3.83
C LEU A 64 -16.52 5.45 -4.01
#